data_AF-A0A7V9L9N8-F1
#
_entry.id   AF-A0A7V9L9N8-F1
#
_cell.length_a   1.000
_cell.length_b   1.000
_cell.length_c   1.000
_cell.angle_alpha   90.00
_cell.angle_beta   90.00
_cell.angle_gamma   90.00
#
_symmetry.space_group_name_H-M   'P 1'
#
loop_
_entity.id
_entity.type
_entity.pdbx_description
1 polymer ?
#
loop_
_entity_poly.entity_id
_entity_poly.type
_entity_poly.pdbx_seq_one_letter_code
_entity_poly.pdbx_strand_id
1 'polypeptide(L)'
;MRIALAIAFAGCGGTATGGEGGPQKVFVELDGITLTRGSEDAQTNTSSAIEGTLSPFRSDKADREARIAATLEALDAIVAPFRLEVVTERPDVGRYDMIVIGGSPTEVGLGFGVGGAAATDCSNAVPNKVVVVFANAFPDSSDGDRIASLAIAGLGTSQGIPSSDLADDCLCWSGTSCANTTRCTFGGPGTPVSGFDECKDGATMDPTSEFARVYGTR
;
A
#
# COMPACT_ATOMS: atom_id res chain seq x y z
N MET A 1 11.42 11.27 -26.09
CA MET A 1 10.02 10.97 -26.43
C MET A 1 9.19 11.31 -25.20
N ARG A 2 8.49 12.45 -25.20
CA ARG A 2 7.70 12.94 -24.04
C ARG A 2 6.28 12.39 -24.19
N ILE A 3 5.87 11.52 -23.28
CA ILE A 3 4.49 11.05 -23.21
C ILE A 3 3.70 12.12 -22.44
N ALA A 4 2.71 12.70 -23.12
CA ALA A 4 1.76 13.61 -22.50
C ALA A 4 0.71 12.79 -21.75
N LEU A 5 0.58 13.04 -20.45
CA LEU A 5 -0.45 12.46 -19.59
C LEU A 5 -1.68 13.39 -19.63
N ALA A 6 -2.81 12.88 -20.12
CA ALA A 6 -4.09 13.58 -20.08
C ALA A 6 -4.77 13.28 -18.72
N ILE A 7 -4.99 14.32 -17.92
CA ILE A 7 -5.69 14.24 -16.63
C ILE A 7 -7.15 14.61 -16.88
N ALA A 8 -8.06 13.67 -16.66
CA ALA A 8 -9.50 13.93 -16.62
C ALA A 8 -9.93 14.10 -15.16
N PHE A 9 -10.27 15.33 -14.77
CA PHE A 9 -10.88 15.61 -13.47
C PHE A 9 -12.40 15.42 -13.57
N ALA A 10 -12.91 14.33 -13.03
CA ALA A 10 -14.33 14.19 -12.70
C ALA A 10 -14.52 14.50 -11.22
N GLY A 11 -14.91 15.73 -10.90
CA GLY A 11 -15.26 16.14 -9.56
C GLY A 11 -16.63 15.60 -9.13
N CYS A 12 -16.67 14.98 -7.96
CA CYS A 12 -17.84 15.00 -7.09
C CYS A 12 -17.35 15.03 -5.64
N GLY A 13 -17.66 16.13 -4.95
CA GLY A 13 -17.37 16.31 -3.53
C GLY A 13 -18.26 15.39 -2.69
N GLY A 14 -17.71 14.25 -2.29
CA GLY A 14 -18.23 13.44 -1.20
C GLY A 14 -17.53 13.86 0.08
N THR A 15 -18.25 14.49 1.01
CA THR A 15 -17.76 14.69 2.37
C THR A 15 -17.67 13.31 3.03
N ALA A 16 -16.47 12.79 3.22
CA ALA A 16 -16.21 11.56 3.96
C ALA A 16 -16.62 11.79 5.43
N THR A 17 -17.88 11.49 5.74
CA THR A 17 -18.36 11.42 7.11
C THR A 17 -17.77 10.16 7.72
N GLY A 18 -16.83 10.34 8.65
CA GLY A 18 -16.30 9.27 9.52
C GLY A 18 -17.37 8.77 10.48
N GLY A 19 -18.46 8.23 9.95
CA GLY A 19 -19.61 7.73 10.70
C GLY A 19 -19.47 6.25 10.99
N GLU A 20 -19.52 5.89 12.29
CA GLU A 20 -20.10 4.69 12.94
C GLU A 20 -19.94 3.27 12.33
N GLY A 21 -19.23 3.10 11.22
CA GLY A 21 -18.83 1.81 10.70
C GLY A 21 -17.68 1.24 11.54
N GLY A 22 -17.60 -0.09 11.62
CA GLY A 22 -16.48 -0.78 12.26
C GLY A 22 -15.12 -0.42 11.63
N PRO A 23 -14.04 -1.08 12.05
CA PRO A 23 -12.73 -0.91 11.43
C PRO A 23 -12.80 -1.02 9.90
N GLN A 24 -12.05 -0.18 9.18
CA GLN A 24 -11.88 -0.33 7.74
C GLN A 24 -11.12 -1.63 7.47
N LYS A 25 -11.64 -2.44 6.56
CA LYS A 25 -10.99 -3.70 6.20
C LYS A 25 -9.94 -3.48 5.12
N VAL A 26 -8.81 -4.16 5.27
CA VAL A 26 -7.79 -4.31 4.24
C VAL A 26 -7.63 -5.80 3.96
N PHE A 27 -8.02 -6.20 2.75
CA PHE A 27 -7.85 -7.56 2.29
C PHE A 27 -6.42 -7.77 1.79
N VAL A 28 -5.75 -8.82 2.26
CA VAL A 28 -4.41 -9.19 1.81
C VAL A 28 -4.49 -10.43 0.90
N GLU A 29 -4.19 -10.22 -0.38
CA GLU A 29 -4.15 -11.25 -1.41
C GLU A 29 -2.74 -11.87 -1.51
N LEU A 30 -2.63 -13.17 -1.25
CA LEU A 30 -1.37 -13.93 -1.17
C LEU A 30 -1.32 -15.11 -2.13
N ASP A 31 -2.44 -15.45 -2.76
CA ASP A 31 -2.61 -16.66 -3.59
C ASP A 31 -2.46 -16.37 -5.09
N GLY A 32 -2.04 -15.15 -5.42
CA GLY A 32 -1.85 -14.70 -6.80
C GLY A 32 -3.14 -14.16 -7.38
N ILE A 33 -3.01 -13.28 -8.37
CA ILE A 33 -4.15 -12.51 -8.88
C ILE A 33 -3.89 -12.03 -10.30
N THR A 34 -4.96 -11.93 -11.09
CA THR A 34 -4.95 -11.16 -12.34
C THR A 34 -5.57 -9.80 -12.09
N LEU A 35 -4.80 -8.75 -12.33
CA LEU A 35 -5.26 -7.36 -12.31
C LEU A 35 -5.48 -6.88 -13.74
N THR A 36 -6.63 -6.25 -13.96
CA THR A 36 -6.97 -5.61 -15.23
C THR A 36 -6.75 -4.10 -15.14
N ARG A 37 -6.30 -3.47 -16.23
CA ARG A 37 -6.14 -2.02 -16.26
C ARG A 37 -7.49 -1.32 -16.20
N GLY A 38 -7.65 -0.37 -15.28
CA GLY A 38 -8.87 0.41 -15.11
C GLY A 38 -8.78 1.45 -14.00
N SER A 39 -9.92 2.01 -13.60
CA SER A 39 -10.00 2.75 -12.33
C SER A 39 -9.72 1.82 -11.15
N GLU A 40 -9.21 2.34 -10.03
CA GLU A 40 -9.00 1.53 -8.83
C GLU A 40 -10.32 0.94 -8.33
N ASP A 41 -10.38 -0.39 -8.24
CA ASP A 41 -11.45 -1.11 -7.55
C ASP A 41 -11.00 -2.52 -7.16
N ALA A 42 -10.71 -2.70 -5.88
CA ALA A 42 -10.35 -3.96 -5.26
C ALA A 42 -11.43 -5.05 -5.38
N GLN A 43 -12.70 -4.69 -5.59
CA GLN A 43 -13.80 -5.66 -5.75
C GLN A 43 -13.74 -6.36 -7.10
N THR A 44 -13.25 -5.67 -8.13
CA THR A 44 -13.23 -6.15 -9.52
C THR A 44 -11.81 -6.38 -10.05
N ASN A 45 -10.79 -6.33 -9.18
CA ASN A 45 -9.38 -6.50 -9.52
C ASN A 45 -8.90 -5.50 -10.59
N THR A 46 -9.40 -4.27 -10.54
CA THR A 46 -8.99 -3.22 -11.46
C THR A 46 -7.98 -2.29 -10.79
N SER A 47 -6.90 -1.98 -11.50
CA SER A 47 -5.91 -1.01 -11.06
C SER A 47 -5.47 -0.14 -12.23
N SER A 48 -5.25 1.13 -11.94
CA SER A 48 -4.68 2.10 -12.87
C SER A 48 -3.15 2.01 -12.88
N ALA A 49 -2.55 1.59 -11.77
CA ALA A 49 -1.11 1.50 -11.58
C ALA A 49 -0.48 0.36 -12.41
N ILE A 50 -1.09 -0.83 -12.41
CA ILE A 50 -0.53 -2.02 -13.09
C ILE A 50 -1.60 -2.89 -13.75
N GLU A 51 -1.16 -3.81 -14.60
CA GLU A 51 -1.99 -4.83 -15.25
C GLU A 51 -1.16 -6.09 -15.48
N GLY A 52 -1.78 -7.25 -15.35
CA GLY A 52 -1.15 -8.54 -15.59
C GLY A 52 -1.52 -9.58 -14.55
N THR A 53 -0.84 -10.72 -14.58
CA THR A 53 -1.05 -11.80 -13.62
C THR A 53 0.17 -11.93 -12.73
N LEU A 54 -0.04 -11.85 -11.42
CA LEU A 54 0.99 -11.99 -10.40
C LEU A 54 0.94 -13.38 -9.81
N SER A 55 2.11 -14.00 -9.71
CA SER A 55 2.25 -15.30 -9.06
C SER A 55 1.95 -15.21 -7.55
N PRO A 56 1.52 -16.32 -6.91
CA PRO A 56 1.30 -16.35 -5.47
C PRO A 56 2.57 -16.00 -4.68
N PHE A 57 2.39 -15.49 -3.47
CA PHE A 57 3.48 -15.18 -2.55
C PHE A 57 4.38 -16.39 -2.34
N ARG A 58 5.65 -16.31 -2.78
CA ARG A 58 6.70 -17.30 -2.50
C ARG A 58 6.25 -18.75 -2.72
N SER A 59 5.46 -19.00 -3.76
CA SER A 59 4.87 -20.32 -4.07
C SER A 59 5.89 -21.43 -4.28
N ASP A 60 7.13 -21.09 -4.60
CA ASP A 60 8.26 -22.00 -4.79
C ASP A 60 9.00 -22.34 -3.49
N LYS A 61 8.66 -21.72 -2.36
CA LYS A 61 9.39 -21.86 -1.10
C LYS A 61 8.71 -22.82 -0.12
N ALA A 62 9.50 -23.74 0.45
CA ALA A 62 9.02 -24.69 1.44
C ALA A 62 8.56 -24.02 2.75
N ASP A 63 9.06 -22.83 3.06
CA ASP A 63 8.73 -22.03 4.24
C ASP A 63 7.66 -20.95 3.96
N ARG A 64 6.92 -21.04 2.83
CA ARG A 64 5.90 -20.07 2.42
C ARG A 64 4.95 -19.70 3.57
N GLU A 65 4.34 -20.69 4.22
CA GLU A 65 3.34 -20.46 5.27
C GLU A 65 3.91 -19.72 6.48
N ALA A 66 5.16 -20.02 6.87
CA ALA A 66 5.84 -19.30 7.95
C ALA A 66 6.09 -17.83 7.58
N ARG A 67 6.42 -17.56 6.31
CA ARG A 67 6.62 -16.20 5.80
C ARG A 67 5.31 -15.42 5.70
N ILE A 68 4.23 -16.08 5.31
CA ILE A 68 2.87 -15.51 5.33
C ILE A 68 2.53 -15.08 6.75
N ALA A 69 2.65 -15.99 7.72
CA ALA A 69 2.36 -15.71 9.12
C ALA A 69 3.18 -14.52 9.65
N ALA A 70 4.49 -14.51 9.39
CA ALA A 70 5.36 -13.40 9.81
C ALA A 70 4.99 -12.06 9.16
N THR A 71 4.54 -12.07 7.91
CA THR A 71 4.12 -10.84 7.19
C THR A 71 2.79 -10.32 7.74
N LEU A 72 1.82 -11.19 7.99
CA LEU A 72 0.53 -10.83 8.57
C LEU A 72 0.69 -10.33 10.02
N GLU A 73 1.52 -10.99 10.83
CA GLU A 73 1.85 -10.54 12.19
C GLU A 73 2.46 -9.13 12.17
N ALA A 74 3.39 -8.87 11.24
CA ALA A 74 4.00 -7.56 11.11
C ALA A 74 3.00 -6.48 10.66
N LEU A 75 2.12 -6.79 9.70
CA LEU A 75 1.04 -5.90 9.28
C LEU A 75 0.12 -5.55 10.45
N ASP A 76 -0.39 -6.56 11.16
CA ASP A 76 -1.26 -6.39 12.33
C ASP A 76 -0.57 -5.54 13.41
N ALA A 77 0.72 -5.77 13.66
CA ALA A 77 1.47 -5.00 14.64
C ALA A 77 1.61 -3.51 14.25
N ILE A 78 1.88 -3.22 12.97
CA ILE A 78 2.00 -1.85 12.47
C ILE A 78 0.66 -1.11 12.58
N VAL A 79 -0.45 -1.79 12.25
CA VAL A 79 -1.76 -1.14 12.15
C VAL A 79 -2.59 -1.22 13.44
N ALA A 80 -2.11 -1.92 14.46
CA ALA A 80 -2.76 -2.07 15.76
C ALA A 80 -3.27 -0.76 16.39
N PRO A 81 -2.60 0.40 16.25
CA PRO A 81 -3.09 1.68 16.80
C PRO A 81 -4.32 2.27 16.07
N PHE A 82 -4.65 1.79 14.87
CA PHE A 82 -5.64 2.41 13.98
C PHE A 82 -6.90 1.57 13.81
N ARG A 83 -8.03 2.18 13.43
CA ARG A 83 -9.28 1.42 13.15
C ARG A 83 -9.23 0.76 11.77
N LEU A 84 -8.16 0.00 11.55
CA LEU A 84 -7.91 -0.84 10.39
C LEU A 84 -7.94 -2.30 10.84
N GLU A 85 -8.51 -3.18 10.03
CA GLU A 85 -8.53 -4.62 10.24
C GLU A 85 -7.91 -5.31 9.02
N VAL A 86 -6.86 -6.09 9.24
CA VAL A 86 -6.24 -6.91 8.20
C VAL A 86 -7.01 -8.22 8.10
N VAL A 87 -7.44 -8.57 6.89
CA VAL A 87 -8.18 -9.82 6.64
C VAL A 87 -7.56 -10.57 5.47
N THR A 88 -7.59 -11.89 5.52
CA THR A 88 -7.12 -12.77 4.44
C THR A 88 -8.26 -13.48 3.71
N GLU A 89 -9.49 -13.34 4.21
CA GLU A 89 -10.69 -13.72 3.47
C GLU A 89 -11.24 -12.48 2.77
N ARG A 90 -11.43 -12.57 1.45
CA ARG A 90 -11.93 -11.46 0.65
C ARG A 90 -13.35 -11.10 1.11
N PRO A 91 -13.62 -9.83 1.47
CA PRO A 91 -14.99 -9.42 1.78
C PRO A 91 -15.91 -9.52 0.55
N ASP A 92 -17.05 -10.18 0.68
CA ASP A 92 -18.05 -10.30 -0.39
C ASP A 92 -18.74 -8.96 -0.72
N VAL A 93 -18.86 -8.09 0.28
CA VAL A 93 -19.56 -6.81 0.19
C VAL A 93 -18.87 -5.74 1.04
N GLY A 94 -19.18 -4.47 0.74
CA GLY A 94 -18.68 -3.33 1.48
C GLY A 94 -17.34 -2.81 0.97
N ARG A 95 -16.93 -1.64 1.48
CA ARG A 95 -15.68 -0.99 1.10
C ARG A 95 -14.49 -1.68 1.76
N TYR A 96 -13.49 -2.03 0.97
CA TYR A 96 -12.21 -2.52 1.47
C TYR A 96 -11.10 -2.17 0.48
N ASP A 97 -9.91 -1.90 0.99
CA ASP A 97 -8.71 -1.80 0.16
C ASP A 97 -8.05 -3.18 0.06
N MET A 98 -7.32 -3.43 -1.03
CA MET A 98 -6.61 -4.68 -1.26
C MET A 98 -5.11 -4.44 -1.36
N ILE A 99 -4.35 -5.22 -0.59
CA ILE A 99 -2.90 -5.34 -0.73
C ILE A 99 -2.61 -6.69 -1.36
N VAL A 100 -2.07 -6.68 -2.56
CA VAL A 100 -1.55 -7.88 -3.24
C VAL A 100 -0.09 -8.04 -2.85
N ILE A 101 0.25 -9.17 -2.24
CA ILE A 101 1.64 -9.49 -1.90
C ILE A 101 2.02 -10.76 -2.65
N GLY A 102 2.86 -10.62 -3.66
CA GLY A 102 3.22 -11.73 -4.53
C GLY A 102 3.96 -11.29 -5.77
N GLY A 103 4.24 -12.26 -6.64
CA GLY A 103 4.81 -12.02 -7.94
C GLY A 103 6.14 -11.25 -7.97
N SER A 104 6.53 -10.85 -9.18
CA SER A 104 7.70 -10.01 -9.45
C SER A 104 7.31 -8.84 -10.35
N PRO A 105 8.06 -7.72 -10.31
CA PRO A 105 7.72 -6.56 -11.15
C PRO A 105 7.75 -6.89 -12.65
N THR A 106 8.57 -7.84 -13.07
CA THR A 106 8.68 -8.24 -14.49
C THR A 106 7.46 -8.97 -15.01
N GLU A 107 6.64 -9.59 -14.15
CA GLU A 107 5.38 -10.25 -14.54
C GLU A 107 4.33 -9.25 -15.05
N VAL A 108 4.47 -7.97 -14.66
CA VAL A 108 3.61 -6.86 -15.07
C VAL A 108 4.37 -5.82 -15.92
N GLY A 109 5.51 -6.21 -16.48
CA GLY A 109 6.30 -5.37 -17.38
C GLY A 109 7.08 -4.22 -16.72
N LEU A 110 7.21 -4.22 -15.39
CA LEU A 110 8.01 -3.24 -14.66
C LEU A 110 9.49 -3.69 -14.57
N GLY A 111 10.37 -2.72 -14.34
CA GLY A 111 11.81 -2.96 -14.24
C GLY A 111 12.23 -3.66 -12.94
N PHE A 112 13.46 -4.18 -12.93
CA PHE A 112 14.10 -4.69 -11.71
C PHE A 112 14.25 -3.57 -10.67
N GLY A 113 14.19 -3.94 -9.39
CA GLY A 113 14.34 -3.01 -8.26
C GLY A 113 13.04 -2.31 -7.84
N VAL A 114 11.93 -2.49 -8.57
CA VAL A 114 10.62 -2.02 -8.14
C VAL A 114 10.07 -2.97 -7.05
N GLY A 115 9.93 -2.46 -5.83
CA GLY A 115 9.42 -3.22 -4.69
C GLY A 115 7.89 -3.27 -4.60
N GLY A 116 7.20 -2.30 -5.19
CA GLY A 116 5.73 -2.23 -5.19
C GLY A 116 5.20 -1.19 -6.17
N ALA A 117 3.87 -1.19 -6.33
CA ALA A 117 3.12 -0.23 -7.12
C ALA A 117 1.79 0.09 -6.44
N ALA A 118 1.40 1.37 -6.48
CA ALA A 118 0.12 1.85 -5.97
C ALA A 118 -0.31 3.05 -6.81
N ALA A 119 -1.61 3.22 -7.03
CA ALA A 119 -2.12 4.44 -7.65
C ALA A 119 -2.29 5.51 -6.57
N THR A 120 -1.63 6.65 -6.77
CA THR A 120 -1.76 7.79 -5.87
C THR A 120 -3.11 8.48 -6.04
N ASP A 121 -3.80 8.79 -4.94
CA ASP A 121 -5.01 9.60 -4.95
C ASP A 121 -4.94 10.69 -3.87
N CYS A 122 -4.35 11.83 -4.23
CA CYS A 122 -4.17 12.96 -3.32
C CYS A 122 -5.48 13.58 -2.81
N SER A 123 -6.61 13.29 -3.45
CA SER A 123 -7.93 13.74 -3.00
C SER A 123 -8.62 12.75 -2.07
N ASN A 124 -8.09 11.54 -1.94
CA ASN A 124 -8.72 10.41 -1.29
C ASN A 124 -10.20 10.22 -1.71
N ALA A 125 -10.47 10.34 -3.01
CA ALA A 125 -11.82 10.33 -3.57
C ALA A 125 -12.23 8.95 -4.11
N VAL A 126 -11.28 8.11 -4.49
CA VAL A 126 -11.54 6.80 -5.09
C VAL A 126 -11.53 5.73 -3.99
N PRO A 127 -12.62 5.00 -3.72
CA PRO A 127 -12.61 3.91 -2.74
C PRO A 127 -11.91 2.66 -3.29
N ASN A 128 -11.77 1.62 -2.45
CA ASN A 128 -11.34 0.28 -2.84
C ASN A 128 -9.99 0.25 -3.55
N LYS A 129 -8.94 0.78 -2.92
CA LYS A 129 -7.60 0.88 -3.51
C LYS A 129 -6.97 -0.48 -3.76
N VAL A 130 -6.12 -0.58 -4.77
CA VAL A 130 -5.22 -1.71 -4.96
C VAL A 130 -3.77 -1.27 -4.78
N VAL A 131 -3.08 -1.93 -3.85
CA VAL A 131 -1.65 -1.79 -3.62
C VAL A 131 -0.98 -3.12 -3.93
N VAL A 132 0.16 -3.09 -4.61
CA VAL A 132 0.93 -4.29 -4.91
C VAL A 132 2.31 -4.20 -4.32
N VAL A 133 2.72 -5.25 -3.61
CA VAL A 133 4.07 -5.47 -3.12
C VAL A 133 4.64 -6.69 -3.84
N PHE A 134 5.69 -6.47 -4.64
CA PHE A 134 6.33 -7.52 -5.42
C PHE A 134 7.27 -8.34 -4.53
N ALA A 135 6.71 -9.31 -3.82
CA ALA A 135 7.44 -10.11 -2.84
C ALA A 135 8.69 -10.78 -3.40
N ASN A 136 8.67 -11.22 -4.67
CA ASN A 136 9.79 -11.89 -5.32
C ASN A 136 10.87 -10.91 -5.83
N ALA A 137 10.66 -9.59 -5.69
CA ALA A 137 11.70 -8.58 -5.92
C ALA A 137 12.72 -8.51 -4.78
N PHE A 138 12.39 -9.06 -3.61
CA PHE A 138 13.24 -9.06 -2.43
C PHE A 138 14.04 -10.37 -2.31
N PRO A 139 15.25 -10.35 -1.73
CA PRO A 139 15.98 -11.59 -1.45
C PRO A 139 15.20 -12.48 -0.47
N ASP A 140 15.46 -13.80 -0.49
CA ASP A 140 14.81 -14.77 0.40
C ASP A 140 15.09 -14.51 1.90
N SER A 141 16.14 -13.75 2.20
CA SER A 141 16.45 -13.29 3.57
C SER A 141 15.62 -12.09 4.00
N SER A 142 14.66 -11.63 3.18
CA SER A 142 13.81 -10.50 3.56
C SER A 142 12.71 -10.98 4.48
N ASP A 143 12.61 -10.31 5.61
CA ASP A 143 11.65 -10.65 6.65
C ASP A 143 10.27 -10.05 6.36
N GLY A 144 9.24 -10.65 6.94
CA GLY A 144 7.85 -10.20 6.81
C GLY A 144 7.67 -8.72 7.18
N ASP A 145 8.51 -8.20 8.08
CA ASP A 145 8.57 -6.80 8.48
C ASP A 145 8.80 -5.84 7.30
N ARG A 146 9.73 -6.15 6.39
CA ARG A 146 10.02 -5.27 5.25
C ARG A 146 8.87 -5.24 4.27
N ILE A 147 8.28 -6.39 3.98
CA ILE A 147 7.12 -6.53 3.09
C ILE A 147 5.92 -5.79 3.68
N ALA A 148 5.64 -6.00 4.97
CA ALA A 148 4.57 -5.32 5.69
C ALA A 148 4.77 -3.79 5.69
N SER A 149 5.98 -3.32 5.97
CA SER A 149 6.30 -1.89 5.96
C SER A 149 6.03 -1.25 4.59
N LEU A 150 6.46 -1.90 3.51
CA LEU A 150 6.21 -1.39 2.15
C LEU A 150 4.73 -1.44 1.77
N ALA A 151 4.01 -2.48 2.20
CA ALA A 151 2.57 -2.60 2.03
C ALA A 151 1.83 -1.44 2.70
N ILE A 152 2.18 -1.08 3.94
CA ILE A 152 1.59 0.05 4.65
C ILE A 152 1.96 1.39 4.01
N ALA A 153 3.20 1.56 3.55
CA ALA A 153 3.62 2.76 2.85
C ALA A 153 2.81 2.97 1.55
N GLY A 154 2.67 1.92 0.73
CA GLY A 154 1.86 1.95 -0.49
C GLY A 154 0.38 2.20 -0.20
N LEU A 155 -0.15 1.62 0.87
CA LEU A 155 -1.50 1.89 1.33
C LEU A 155 -1.67 3.37 1.72
N GLY A 156 -0.74 3.95 2.47
CA GLY A 156 -0.78 5.37 2.82
C GLY A 156 -0.77 6.28 1.60
N THR A 157 0.18 6.09 0.69
CA THR A 157 0.28 6.87 -0.56
C THR A 157 -0.97 6.72 -1.43
N SER A 158 -1.57 5.51 -1.49
CA SER A 158 -2.80 5.30 -2.27
C SER A 158 -4.00 6.10 -1.74
N GLN A 159 -3.97 6.48 -0.46
CA GLN A 159 -4.99 7.31 0.21
C GLN A 159 -4.64 8.81 0.19
N GLY A 160 -3.59 9.19 -0.55
CA GLY A 160 -3.14 10.57 -0.64
C GLY A 160 -2.36 11.05 0.58
N ILE A 161 -1.86 10.15 1.43
CA ILE A 161 -0.94 10.53 2.50
C ILE A 161 0.44 10.76 1.87
N PRO A 162 1.12 11.89 2.12
CA PRO A 162 2.46 12.12 1.62
C PRO A 162 3.45 11.04 2.10
N SER A 163 4.35 10.64 1.21
CA SER A 163 5.45 9.72 1.53
C SER A 163 6.49 10.40 2.43
N SER A 164 6.98 9.66 3.41
CA SER A 164 8.11 10.06 4.24
C SER A 164 9.44 9.91 3.49
N ASP A 165 10.45 10.72 3.83
CA ASP A 165 11.86 10.52 3.45
C ASP A 165 12.71 9.94 4.59
N LEU A 166 12.06 9.46 5.66
CA LEU A 166 12.71 8.84 6.81
C LEU A 166 12.76 7.32 6.61
N ALA A 167 13.97 6.76 6.56
CA ALA A 167 14.23 5.38 6.14
C ALA A 167 13.42 4.29 6.85
N ASP A 168 13.14 4.48 8.15
CA ASP A 168 12.43 3.53 9.01
C ASP A 168 10.96 3.91 9.25
N ASP A 169 10.43 4.88 8.49
CA ASP A 169 9.05 5.35 8.61
C ASP A 169 8.06 4.48 7.85
N CYS A 170 6.89 4.23 8.43
CA CYS A 170 5.85 3.41 7.79
C CYS A 170 5.21 4.04 6.55
N LEU A 171 5.44 5.33 6.30
CA LEU A 171 5.04 6.03 5.08
C LEU A 171 6.22 6.24 4.12
N CYS A 172 7.38 5.64 4.34
CA CYS A 172 8.51 5.72 3.41
C CYS A 172 8.26 4.82 2.18
N TRP A 173 7.52 5.34 1.21
CA TRP A 173 7.18 4.65 -0.05
C TRP A 173 8.16 4.96 -1.18
N SER A 174 8.51 6.24 -1.33
CA SER A 174 9.30 6.75 -2.44
C SER A 174 10.46 7.59 -1.94
N GLY A 175 11.67 7.27 -2.37
CA GLY A 175 12.89 7.98 -1.96
C GLY A 175 14.09 7.06 -1.91
N THR A 176 15.29 7.64 -2.00
CA THR A 176 16.54 6.86 -1.89
C THR A 176 16.83 6.43 -0.45
N SER A 177 16.16 7.06 0.51
CA SER A 177 16.22 6.76 1.95
C SER A 177 15.30 5.59 2.33
N CYS A 178 14.24 5.32 1.56
CA CYS A 178 13.24 4.29 1.84
C CYS A 178 13.79 2.88 1.61
N ALA A 179 14.54 2.41 2.60
CA ALA A 179 15.20 1.12 2.61
C ALA A 179 14.93 0.38 3.93
N ASN A 180 13.68 0.41 4.39
CA ASN A 180 13.20 -0.36 5.54
C ASN A 180 13.77 -1.78 5.52
N THR A 181 14.67 -2.09 6.44
CA THR A 181 15.21 -3.45 6.64
C THR A 181 14.62 -4.11 7.90
N THR A 182 13.93 -3.34 8.72
CA THR A 182 13.24 -3.79 9.93
C THR A 182 11.78 -3.33 9.88
N ARG A 183 10.99 -3.71 10.89
CA ARG A 183 9.62 -3.22 11.04
C ARG A 183 9.63 -1.70 11.14
N CYS A 184 8.92 -1.03 10.24
CA CYS A 184 8.79 0.41 10.29
C CYS A 184 8.08 0.86 11.58
N THR A 185 8.28 2.14 11.91
CA THR A 185 7.48 2.84 12.91
C THR A 185 6.89 4.08 12.28
N PHE A 186 5.74 4.55 12.75
CA PHE A 186 5.28 5.88 12.35
C PHE A 186 6.15 6.92 13.06
N GLY A 187 6.77 7.81 12.28
CA GLY A 187 7.44 8.97 12.82
C GLY A 187 6.47 9.92 13.52
N GLY A 188 7.03 10.96 14.13
CA GLY A 188 6.28 12.00 14.82
C GLY A 188 6.16 13.30 14.01
N PRO A 189 5.68 14.38 14.65
CA PRO A 189 5.67 15.70 14.04
C PRO A 189 7.06 16.13 13.54
N GLY A 190 7.10 16.63 12.30
CA GLY A 190 8.34 17.11 11.68
C GLY A 190 9.07 16.07 10.83
N THR A 191 8.51 14.87 10.68
CA THR A 191 9.03 13.86 9.74
C THR A 191 9.11 14.46 8.34
N PRO A 192 10.27 14.39 7.64
CA PRO A 192 10.43 14.98 6.32
C PRO A 192 9.55 14.27 5.28
N VAL A 193 8.87 15.06 4.45
CA VAL A 193 8.13 14.55 3.28
C VAL A 193 9.11 14.36 2.13
N SER A 194 8.99 13.24 1.43
CA SER A 194 9.81 12.92 0.26
C SER A 194 9.71 14.01 -0.81
N GLY A 195 10.85 14.38 -1.37
CA GLY A 195 10.90 15.30 -2.51
C GLY A 195 10.27 14.74 -3.78
N PHE A 196 10.00 13.43 -3.82
CA PHE A 196 9.39 12.72 -4.94
C PHE A 196 7.89 12.48 -4.77
N ASP A 197 7.30 12.89 -3.64
CA ASP A 197 5.89 12.63 -3.37
C ASP A 197 4.95 13.45 -4.27
N GLU A 198 3.96 12.79 -4.85
CA GLU A 198 2.98 13.40 -5.75
C GLU A 198 1.90 14.19 -5.00
N CYS A 199 1.64 13.83 -3.74
CA CYS A 199 0.66 14.48 -2.86
C CYS A 199 1.30 15.49 -1.90
N LYS A 200 2.52 15.91 -2.19
CA LYS A 200 3.32 16.77 -1.33
C LYS A 200 2.52 17.98 -0.84
N ASP A 201 2.24 17.99 0.47
CA ASP A 201 1.71 19.12 1.19
C ASP A 201 2.75 19.58 2.23
N GLY A 202 3.62 20.51 1.81
CA GLY A 202 4.68 21.05 2.67
C GLY A 202 5.99 20.24 2.67
N ALA A 203 6.84 20.55 3.65
CA ALA A 203 8.18 19.97 3.78
C ALA A 203 8.26 18.84 4.82
N THR A 204 7.29 18.79 5.74
CA THR A 204 7.24 17.85 6.86
C THR A 204 5.81 17.48 7.17
N MET A 205 5.60 16.32 7.77
CA MET A 205 4.29 15.83 8.23
C MET A 205 4.38 15.25 9.65
N ASP A 206 3.23 14.84 10.19
CA ASP A 206 3.13 13.90 11.29
C ASP A 206 2.51 12.59 10.76
N PRO A 207 3.33 11.57 10.44
CA PRO A 207 2.90 10.31 9.84
C PRO A 207 1.77 9.63 10.61
N THR A 208 1.85 9.65 11.94
CA THR A 208 0.85 9.03 12.81
C THR A 208 -0.49 9.75 12.67
N SER A 209 -0.48 11.09 12.72
CA SER A 209 -1.68 11.91 12.59
C SER A 209 -2.29 11.81 11.18
N GLU A 210 -1.47 11.75 10.13
CA GLU A 210 -1.96 11.58 8.77
C GLU A 210 -2.61 10.21 8.54
N PHE A 211 -2.00 9.14 9.04
CA PHE A 211 -2.57 7.80 8.93
C PHE A 211 -3.86 7.68 9.76
N ALA A 212 -3.87 8.28 10.96
CA ALA A 212 -5.07 8.38 11.79
C ALA A 212 -6.18 9.23 11.16
N ARG A 213 -5.86 10.26 10.37
CA ARG A 213 -6.86 11.05 9.63
C ARG A 213 -7.64 10.19 8.65
N VAL A 214 -7.00 9.22 8.01
CA VAL A 214 -7.65 8.32 7.04
C VAL A 214 -8.37 7.18 7.74
N TYR A 215 -7.71 6.50 8.69
CA TYR A 215 -8.21 5.25 9.26
C TYR A 215 -8.76 5.34 10.68
N GLY A 216 -8.64 6.50 11.34
CA GLY A 216 -8.96 6.68 12.75
C GLY A 216 -7.99 5.95 13.70
N THR A 217 -7.98 6.34 14.97
CA THR A 217 -7.29 5.62 16.05
C THR A 217 -8.25 4.68 16.77
N ARG A 218 -7.77 3.53 17.28
CA ARG A 218 -8.57 2.65 18.14
C ARG A 218 -8.81 3.25 19.52
#